data_AF-A0A9R0XWG5-F1
#
_entry.id   AF-A0A9R0XWG5-F1
#
_cell.length_a   1.000
_cell.length_b   1.000
_cell.length_c   1.000
_cell.angle_alpha   90.00
_cell.angle_beta   90.00
_cell.angle_gamma   90.00
#
_symmetry.space_group_name_H-M   'P 1'
#
loop_
_entity.id
_entity.type
_entity.pdbx_description
1 polymer ?
#
loop_
_entity_poly.entity_id
_entity_poly.type
_entity_poly.pdbx_seq_one_letter_code
_entity_poly.pdbx_strand_id
1 'polypeptide(L)'
;MSEKSEGPAEKNSTMIAAFIGTVPMSPTMVGVDEVVGVDDGDVGDGLVELYGDVVLRFVSHPDGTDVPFLPGFEGVSNPDAVDYGLTRFDHVVGNVPELAPAAAYVAGFTGFHEFAEFTTEDVGTAESGLNSMVLANNSEGVLLPLNEPVHGTKRRSQIQTFLEHHGGSGVQHIAVASSDVLRTLREMRARSAMGGFDFLPPPLPKYYEGVRRIAGDVLSEAQIKECQELGVLVDRDDQGVLLQIFTKPVGDRPTLFLEMIQRIGCMEKDERGEEYQKGGCGGFGKGNFSELFKSIEDYEKSLEAKQSAAVQGS
;
A
#
# COMPACT_ATOMS: atom_id res chain seq x y z
N MET A 1 -41.82 25.94 14.15
CA MET A 1 -40.36 26.11 14.19
C MET A 1 -39.82 25.03 15.11
N SER A 2 -39.33 23.94 14.53
CA SER A 2 -38.54 22.93 15.24
C SER A 2 -37.36 22.63 14.32
N GLU A 3 -36.19 23.16 14.68
CA GLU A 3 -34.94 22.89 13.99
C GLU A 3 -34.60 21.41 14.16
N LYS A 4 -34.39 20.73 13.04
CA LYS A 4 -33.71 19.43 13.01
C LYS A 4 -32.22 19.74 13.07
N SER A 5 -31.56 19.33 14.15
CA SER A 5 -30.10 19.27 14.20
C SER A 5 -29.64 18.08 13.36
N GLU A 6 -28.96 18.37 12.24
CA GLU A 6 -28.17 17.37 11.53
C GLU A 6 -26.97 16.97 12.39
N GLY A 7 -26.87 15.68 12.72
CA GLY A 7 -25.70 15.11 13.39
C GLY A 7 -24.50 15.06 12.43
N PRO A 8 -23.27 15.05 12.95
CA PRO A 8 -22.08 15.01 12.11
C PRO A 8 -22.02 13.68 11.35
N ALA A 9 -21.64 13.76 10.07
CA ALA A 9 -21.45 12.62 9.20
C ALA A 9 -20.41 11.64 9.78
N GLU A 10 -20.75 10.36 9.81
CA GLU A 10 -19.81 9.26 10.09
C GLU A 10 -18.61 9.35 9.13
N LYS A 11 -17.43 9.63 9.69
CA LYS A 11 -16.17 9.46 8.97
C LYS A 11 -15.82 7.98 9.02
N ASN A 12 -15.79 7.33 7.87
CA ASN A 12 -15.31 5.96 7.72
C ASN A 12 -13.79 5.95 7.96
N SER A 13 -13.37 5.65 9.18
CA SER A 13 -11.95 5.53 9.53
C SER A 13 -11.33 4.29 8.87
N THR A 14 -10.29 4.49 8.07
CA THR A 14 -9.44 3.41 7.55
C THR A 14 -8.34 3.12 8.57
N MET A 15 -8.31 1.89 9.09
CA MET A 15 -7.40 1.45 10.15
C MET A 15 -6.09 0.94 9.56
N ILE A 16 -4.95 1.48 9.99
CA ILE A 16 -3.62 0.88 9.80
C ILE A 16 -3.11 0.46 11.18
N ALA A 17 -2.94 -0.84 11.38
CA ALA A 17 -2.28 -1.37 12.57
C ALA A 17 -0.76 -1.37 12.34
N ALA A 18 -0.01 -0.73 13.25
CA ALA A 18 1.45 -0.85 13.28
C ALA A 18 1.86 -1.52 14.57
N PHE A 19 2.56 -2.65 14.44
CA PHE A 19 3.20 -3.33 15.56
C PHE A 19 4.50 -2.58 15.93
N ILE A 20 4.61 -2.11 17.16
CA ILE A 20 5.91 -1.74 17.75
C ILE A 20 5.96 -2.20 19.21
N GLY A 21 7.02 -2.91 19.54
CA GLY A 21 7.43 -3.23 20.90
C GLY A 21 7.92 -2.00 21.67
N THR A 22 7.41 -1.87 22.88
CA THR A 22 7.82 -1.02 24.01
C THR A 22 8.94 0.03 23.78
N VAL A 23 8.56 1.31 23.64
CA VAL A 23 9.38 2.48 24.02
C VAL A 23 8.44 3.59 24.50
N PRO A 24 8.75 4.34 25.59
CA PRO A 24 7.88 5.42 26.03
C PRO A 24 8.21 6.68 25.22
N MET A 25 7.22 7.32 24.59
CA MET A 25 7.19 8.77 24.33
C MET A 25 5.78 9.23 23.97
N SER A 26 5.48 10.46 24.34
CA SER A 26 4.14 11.06 24.35
C SER A 26 3.75 11.70 23.02
N PRO A 27 2.66 11.25 22.38
CA PRO A 27 1.82 12.09 21.53
C PRO A 27 0.51 12.44 22.23
N THR A 28 -0.23 13.39 21.67
CA THR A 28 -1.60 13.70 22.08
C THR A 28 -2.47 12.47 21.88
N MET A 29 -2.76 11.75 22.96
CA MET A 29 -3.70 10.62 22.96
C MET A 29 -5.06 11.16 22.55
N VAL A 30 -5.55 10.77 21.37
CA VAL A 30 -6.95 10.97 21.04
C VAL A 30 -7.71 9.92 21.84
N GLY A 31 -8.35 10.37 22.91
CA GLY A 31 -9.20 9.53 23.74
C GLY A 31 -10.29 8.92 22.87
N VAL A 32 -10.19 7.62 22.66
CA VAL A 32 -11.34 6.80 22.31
C VAL A 32 -11.78 6.21 23.63
N ASP A 33 -12.91 6.72 24.13
CA ASP A 33 -13.53 6.19 25.34
C ASP A 33 -13.65 4.65 25.21
N GLU A 34 -13.19 3.97 26.26
CA GLU A 34 -13.17 2.52 26.51
C GLU A 34 -12.13 1.64 25.77
N VAL A 35 -10.97 1.44 26.44
CA VAL A 35 -10.66 0.12 27.03
C VAL A 35 -10.10 0.34 28.45
N VAL A 36 -11.01 0.45 29.42
CA VAL A 36 -10.70 0.15 30.82
C VAL A 36 -11.66 -0.96 31.23
N GLY A 37 -11.19 -2.20 31.14
CA GLY A 37 -11.90 -3.39 31.59
C GLY A 37 -10.91 -4.37 32.19
N VAL A 38 -10.98 -4.50 33.52
CA VAL A 38 -10.14 -5.33 34.39
C VAL A 38 -10.48 -6.83 34.23
N ASP A 39 -9.45 -7.68 34.30
CA ASP A 39 -9.41 -9.16 34.38
C ASP A 39 -9.88 -10.00 33.18
N ASP A 40 -8.94 -10.34 32.28
CA ASP A 40 -8.37 -11.70 32.05
C ASP A 40 -7.47 -11.65 30.79
N GLY A 41 -6.14 -11.57 30.95
CA GLY A 41 -5.15 -11.75 29.86
C GLY A 41 -4.80 -10.52 29.00
N ASP A 42 -4.34 -9.43 29.63
CA ASP A 42 -4.09 -8.08 29.06
C ASP A 42 -3.49 -8.01 27.63
N VAL A 43 -4.25 -7.35 26.74
CA VAL A 43 -3.78 -6.73 25.48
C VAL A 43 -3.97 -5.22 25.61
N GLY A 44 -2.91 -4.43 25.45
CA GLY A 44 -2.98 -2.96 25.48
C GLY A 44 -3.13 -2.35 24.09
N ASP A 45 -3.99 -1.34 23.93
CA ASP A 45 -4.17 -0.57 22.70
C ASP A 45 -3.93 0.94 22.89
N GLY A 46 -3.39 1.57 21.85
CA GLY A 46 -3.15 3.02 21.81
C GLY A 46 -3.37 3.57 20.41
N LEU A 47 -3.93 4.77 20.32
CA LEU A 47 -4.28 5.43 19.07
C LEU A 47 -3.61 6.81 18.97
N VAL A 48 -2.97 7.05 17.84
CA VAL A 48 -2.29 8.31 17.53
C VAL A 48 -2.70 8.74 16.13
N GLU A 49 -2.96 10.03 15.93
CA GLU A 49 -3.19 10.57 14.59
C GLU A 49 -1.94 10.34 13.72
N LEU A 50 -2.12 9.83 12.51
CA LEU A 50 -1.02 9.58 11.59
C LEU A 50 -0.92 10.69 10.53
N TYR A 51 -1.98 10.85 9.74
CA TYR A 51 -2.18 11.97 8.81
C TYR A 51 -3.65 12.03 8.39
N GLY A 52 -4.19 13.23 8.19
CA GLY A 52 -5.62 13.40 7.87
C GLY A 52 -6.50 12.85 9.00
N ASP A 53 -7.38 11.90 8.69
CA ASP A 53 -8.20 11.16 9.64
C ASP A 53 -7.75 9.70 9.84
N VAL A 54 -6.56 9.35 9.34
CA VAL A 54 -5.94 8.04 9.54
C VAL A 54 -5.23 8.01 10.89
N VAL A 55 -5.40 6.91 11.62
CA VAL A 55 -4.75 6.67 12.90
C VAL A 55 -3.73 5.54 12.81
N LEU A 56 -2.64 5.70 13.55
CA LEU A 56 -1.71 4.62 13.86
C LEU A 56 -2.19 3.93 15.14
N ARG A 57 -2.50 2.64 15.03
CA ARG A 57 -2.86 1.82 16.20
C ARG A 57 -1.69 0.96 16.65
N PHE A 58 -1.34 1.08 17.92
CA PHE A 58 -0.42 0.17 18.61
C PHE A 58 -1.21 -0.96 19.27
N VAL A 59 -0.71 -2.19 19.12
CA VAL A 59 -1.27 -3.39 19.74
C VAL A 59 -0.11 -4.19 20.34
N SER A 60 -0.23 -4.60 21.60
CA SER A 60 0.77 -5.44 22.27
C SER A 60 0.09 -6.55 23.07
N HIS A 61 0.65 -7.76 23.01
CA HIS A 61 0.20 -8.93 23.78
C HIS A 61 1.42 -9.74 24.26
N PRO A 62 1.27 -10.58 25.30
CA PRO A 62 2.32 -11.53 25.70
C PRO A 62 2.68 -12.54 24.59
N ASP A 63 3.93 -12.98 24.54
CA ASP A 63 4.34 -14.07 23.65
C ASP A 63 3.60 -15.37 24.02
N GLY A 64 3.17 -16.12 23.00
CA GLY A 64 2.39 -17.35 23.19
C GLY A 64 0.91 -17.13 23.52
N THR A 65 0.42 -15.88 23.43
CA THR A 65 -1.02 -15.60 23.47
C THR A 65 -1.73 -16.30 22.31
N ASP A 66 -2.64 -17.22 22.63
CA ASP A 66 -3.42 -18.00 21.67
C ASP A 66 -4.86 -17.46 21.62
N VAL A 67 -5.03 -16.29 21.01
CA VAL A 67 -6.34 -15.67 20.76
C VAL A 67 -6.55 -15.53 19.25
N PRO A 68 -7.80 -15.67 18.75
CA PRO A 68 -8.06 -15.55 17.31
C PRO A 68 -7.71 -14.17 16.73
N PHE A 69 -7.88 -13.10 17.51
CA PHE A 69 -7.53 -11.73 17.12
C PHE A 69 -7.32 -10.80 18.33
N LEU A 70 -8.40 -10.22 18.88
CA LEU A 70 -8.40 -9.35 20.06
C LEU A 70 -9.46 -9.84 21.07
N PRO A 71 -9.36 -9.48 22.36
CA PRO A 71 -10.40 -9.79 23.34
C PRO A 71 -11.80 -9.38 22.87
N GLY A 72 -12.78 -10.25 23.07
CA GLY A 72 -14.16 -10.05 22.62
C GLY A 72 -14.45 -10.47 21.17
N PHE A 73 -13.44 -10.88 20.38
CA PHE A 73 -13.65 -11.47 19.05
C PHE A 73 -13.74 -13.00 19.13
N GLU A 74 -14.73 -13.57 18.46
CA GLU A 74 -14.88 -15.02 18.31
C GLU A 74 -14.18 -15.52 17.04
N GLY A 75 -13.46 -16.62 17.14
CA GLY A 75 -12.84 -17.27 15.98
C GLY A 75 -13.91 -17.87 15.05
N VAL A 76 -13.80 -17.58 13.75
CA VAL A 76 -14.71 -18.12 12.73
C VAL A 76 -13.99 -19.20 11.92
N SER A 77 -14.51 -20.43 11.97
CA SER A 77 -14.00 -21.52 11.15
C SER A 77 -14.72 -21.55 9.79
N ASN A 78 -13.94 -21.64 8.71
CA ASN A 78 -14.46 -21.91 7.38
C ASN A 78 -13.58 -22.97 6.70
N PRO A 79 -13.91 -24.27 6.84
CA PRO A 79 -13.11 -25.37 6.30
C PRO A 79 -12.98 -25.35 4.77
N ASP A 80 -13.95 -24.74 4.08
CA ASP A 80 -13.99 -24.63 2.62
C ASP A 80 -13.36 -23.31 2.12
N ALA A 81 -12.76 -22.52 3.02
CA ALA A 81 -12.11 -21.27 2.65
C ALA A 81 -10.95 -21.52 1.68
N VAL A 82 -10.90 -20.74 0.61
CA VAL A 82 -9.82 -20.77 -0.38
C VAL A 82 -8.90 -19.58 -0.13
N ASP A 83 -7.63 -19.86 0.12
CA ASP A 83 -6.57 -18.85 0.09
C ASP A 83 -5.93 -18.74 -1.30
N TYR A 84 -5.70 -17.51 -1.74
CA TYR A 84 -5.07 -17.21 -3.03
C TYR A 84 -3.54 -17.09 -2.93
N GLY A 85 -2.97 -17.08 -1.72
CA GLY A 85 -1.52 -17.04 -1.48
C GLY A 85 -1.01 -15.69 -0.98
N LEU A 86 -1.89 -14.84 -0.45
CA LEU A 86 -1.50 -13.59 0.19
C LEU A 86 -1.05 -13.89 1.62
N THR A 87 0.07 -13.28 2.05
CA THR A 87 0.77 -13.72 3.27
C THR A 87 0.86 -12.64 4.34
N ARG A 88 1.28 -11.42 3.98
CA ARG A 88 1.48 -10.30 4.91
C ARG A 88 1.33 -8.96 4.20
N PHE A 89 1.16 -7.90 4.97
CA PHE A 89 1.39 -6.55 4.45
C PHE A 89 2.89 -6.35 4.18
N ASP A 90 3.21 -5.73 3.05
CA ASP A 90 4.58 -5.35 2.69
C ASP A 90 4.83 -3.89 3.09
N HIS A 91 3.94 -2.98 2.67
CA HIS A 91 3.99 -1.57 3.00
C HIS A 91 2.61 -0.91 2.84
N VAL A 92 2.42 0.25 3.47
CA VAL A 92 1.16 1.03 3.35
C VAL A 92 1.48 2.49 3.08
N VAL A 93 0.90 3.03 2.00
CA VAL A 93 1.28 4.34 1.46
C VAL A 93 0.24 5.41 1.77
N GLY A 94 0.71 6.50 2.36
CA GLY A 94 -0.09 7.70 2.63
C GLY A 94 0.13 8.79 1.58
N ASN A 95 -0.94 9.44 1.15
CA ASN A 95 -0.85 10.69 0.38
C ASN A 95 -1.12 11.87 1.31
N VAL A 96 -0.25 12.88 1.23
CA VAL A 96 -0.31 14.12 2.00
C VAL A 96 -0.11 15.34 1.10
N PRO A 97 -0.62 16.53 1.47
CA PRO A 97 -0.40 17.74 0.68
C PRO A 97 1.06 18.22 0.72
N GLU A 98 1.74 18.01 1.85
CA GLU A 98 3.14 18.41 2.06
C GLU A 98 3.88 17.27 2.77
N LEU A 99 4.93 16.75 2.14
CA LEU A 99 5.69 15.58 2.58
C LEU A 99 6.53 15.88 3.81
N ALA A 100 7.38 16.90 3.74
CA ALA A 100 8.33 17.25 4.79
C ALA A 100 7.69 17.40 6.21
N PRO A 101 6.58 18.14 6.40
CA PRO A 101 5.96 18.24 7.72
C PRO A 101 5.33 16.91 8.19
N ALA A 102 4.70 16.15 7.30
CA ALA A 102 4.09 14.86 7.64
C ALA A 102 5.16 13.81 8.01
N ALA A 103 6.22 13.73 7.20
CA ALA A 103 7.42 12.94 7.43
C ALA A 103 8.04 13.24 8.80
N ALA A 104 8.33 14.52 9.07
CA ALA A 104 8.93 14.95 10.32
C ALA A 104 8.04 14.69 11.54
N TYR A 105 6.73 14.83 11.39
CA TYR A 105 5.77 14.49 12.44
C TYR A 105 5.83 13.00 12.77
N VAL A 106 5.64 12.13 11.77
CA VAL A 106 5.61 10.67 11.97
C VAL A 106 6.95 10.16 12.50
N ALA A 107 8.07 10.54 11.87
CA ALA A 107 9.40 10.17 12.33
C ALA A 107 9.69 10.71 13.74
N GLY A 108 9.22 11.92 14.06
CA GLY A 108 9.45 12.56 15.35
C GLY A 108 8.84 11.83 16.53
N PHE A 109 7.61 11.32 16.40
CA PHE A 109 6.95 10.60 17.50
C PHE A 109 7.24 9.09 17.51
N THR A 110 7.51 8.48 16.35
CA THR A 110 7.79 7.03 16.26
C THR A 110 9.27 6.70 16.44
N GLY A 111 10.17 7.62 16.11
CA GLY A 111 11.60 7.33 15.93
C GLY A 111 11.91 6.53 14.66
N PHE A 112 10.94 6.39 13.72
CA PHE A 112 11.21 5.77 12.43
C PHE A 112 12.27 6.54 11.65
N HIS A 113 13.09 5.81 10.93
CA HIS A 113 14.15 6.38 10.10
C HIS A 113 13.73 6.40 8.64
N GLU A 114 14.35 7.28 7.87
CA GLU A 114 14.21 7.31 6.42
C GLU A 114 14.90 6.10 5.81
N PHE A 115 14.15 5.30 5.06
CA PHE A 115 14.62 4.09 4.39
C PHE A 115 14.98 4.35 2.92
N ALA A 116 14.14 5.13 2.22
CA ALA A 116 14.33 5.49 0.83
C ALA A 116 13.59 6.79 0.48
N GLU A 117 14.11 7.52 -0.50
CA GLU A 117 13.49 8.71 -1.07
C GLU A 117 13.39 8.57 -2.60
N PHE A 118 12.30 9.09 -3.16
CA PHE A 118 12.08 9.17 -4.60
C PHE A 118 11.61 10.57 -4.96
N THR A 119 12.37 11.29 -5.78
CA THR A 119 12.00 12.63 -6.25
C THR A 119 11.35 12.57 -7.63
N THR A 120 10.81 13.69 -8.11
CA THR A 120 10.23 13.75 -9.46
C THR A 120 11.22 13.41 -10.56
N GLU A 121 12.50 13.73 -10.39
CA GLU A 121 13.56 13.33 -11.33
C GLU A 121 13.72 11.81 -11.43
N ASP A 122 13.36 11.10 -10.38
CA ASP A 122 13.52 9.67 -10.22
C ASP A 122 12.31 8.86 -10.69
N VAL A 123 11.10 9.35 -10.42
CA VAL A 123 9.85 8.59 -10.62
C VAL A 123 8.78 9.32 -11.44
N GLY A 124 9.02 10.57 -11.83
CA GLY A 124 8.09 11.36 -12.64
C GLY A 124 7.97 10.86 -14.07
N THR A 125 6.80 11.11 -14.68
CA THR A 125 6.63 11.00 -16.14
C THR A 125 7.06 12.32 -16.79
N ALA A 126 7.08 12.36 -18.13
CA ALA A 126 7.26 13.61 -18.86
C ALA A 126 6.12 14.63 -18.62
N GLU A 127 5.02 14.20 -17.97
CA GLU A 127 3.80 14.98 -17.82
C GLU A 127 3.39 15.20 -16.36
N SER A 128 3.74 14.33 -15.41
CA SER A 128 3.38 14.45 -13.99
C SER A 128 4.47 13.91 -13.06
N GLY A 129 4.42 14.24 -11.77
CA GLY A 129 5.41 13.83 -10.78
C GLY A 129 4.85 13.72 -9.37
N LEU A 130 5.65 13.09 -8.50
CA LEU A 130 5.49 13.08 -7.06
C LEU A 130 6.86 13.09 -6.39
N ASN A 131 6.87 13.47 -5.11
CA ASN A 131 7.97 13.13 -4.21
C ASN A 131 7.47 12.12 -3.19
N SER A 132 8.31 11.15 -2.85
CA SER A 132 8.00 10.09 -1.91
C SER A 132 9.14 9.87 -0.94
N MET A 133 8.80 9.60 0.33
CA MET A 133 9.77 9.22 1.35
C MET A 133 9.22 8.03 2.13
N VAL A 134 10.04 7.00 2.31
CA VAL A 134 9.69 5.78 3.03
C VAL A 134 10.22 5.86 4.45
N LEU A 135 9.31 5.81 5.43
CA LEU A 135 9.68 5.64 6.84
C LEU A 135 9.68 4.17 7.22
N ALA A 136 10.67 3.75 7.99
CA ALA A 136 10.80 2.37 8.45
C ALA A 136 11.08 2.27 9.96
N ASN A 137 10.59 1.19 10.57
CA ASN A 137 11.02 0.80 11.92
C ASN A 137 12.46 0.25 11.91
N ASN A 138 13.06 0.04 13.08
CA ASN A 138 14.46 -0.39 13.20
C ASN A 138 14.80 -1.69 12.47
N SER A 139 13.86 -2.64 12.41
CA SER A 139 14.06 -3.92 11.72
C SER A 139 13.67 -3.87 10.24
N GLU A 140 13.24 -2.71 9.75
CA GLU A 140 12.75 -2.48 8.38
C GLU A 140 11.57 -3.42 8.00
N GLY A 141 10.86 -3.95 8.99
CA GLY A 141 9.72 -4.85 8.84
C GLY A 141 8.37 -4.13 8.76
N VAL A 142 8.35 -2.85 9.12
CA VAL A 142 7.20 -1.95 8.96
C VAL A 142 7.64 -0.79 8.09
N LEU A 143 6.97 -0.63 6.94
CA LEU A 143 7.31 0.34 5.91
C LEU A 143 6.10 1.25 5.62
N LEU A 144 6.28 2.56 5.81
CA LEU A 144 5.26 3.59 5.63
C LEU A 144 5.75 4.66 4.63
N PRO A 145 5.58 4.44 3.32
CA PRO A 145 5.78 5.48 2.33
C PRO A 145 4.77 6.63 2.46
N LEU A 146 5.24 7.85 2.26
CA LEU A 146 4.45 9.08 2.21
C LEU A 146 4.72 9.79 0.89
N ASN A 147 3.67 10.24 0.21
CA ASN A 147 3.78 10.95 -1.07
C ASN A 147 3.19 12.35 -0.99
N GLU A 148 3.80 13.30 -1.71
CA GLU A 148 3.24 14.63 -2.00
C GLU A 148 3.11 14.88 -3.51
N PRO A 149 2.16 15.73 -3.94
CA PRO A 149 2.06 16.13 -5.34
C PRO A 149 3.20 17.07 -5.73
N VAL A 150 3.70 16.93 -6.95
CA VAL A 150 4.52 17.98 -7.57
C VAL A 150 3.65 18.87 -8.45
N HIS A 151 3.76 20.17 -8.23
CA HIS A 151 3.00 21.20 -8.93
C HIS A 151 3.77 21.76 -10.14
N GLY A 152 3.04 22.36 -11.09
CA GLY A 152 3.65 22.99 -12.26
C GLY A 152 4.05 22.03 -13.38
N THR A 153 3.66 20.76 -13.29
CA THR A 153 3.80 19.75 -14.36
C THR A 153 2.72 19.92 -15.43
N LYS A 154 2.95 19.38 -16.64
CA LYS A 154 2.01 19.52 -17.78
C LYS A 154 0.63 18.92 -17.49
N ARG A 155 0.61 17.84 -16.72
CA ARG A 155 -0.57 17.17 -16.20
C ARG A 155 -0.61 17.31 -14.69
N ARG A 156 -1.82 17.17 -14.19
CA ARG A 156 -2.10 17.10 -12.76
C ARG A 156 -1.47 15.83 -12.17
N SER A 157 -0.81 15.97 -11.03
CA SER A 157 -0.28 14.81 -10.27
C SER A 157 -1.43 13.93 -9.80
N GLN A 158 -1.29 12.61 -9.92
CA GLN A 158 -2.27 11.67 -9.39
C GLN A 158 -2.46 11.84 -7.87
N ILE A 159 -1.42 12.25 -7.15
CA ILE A 159 -1.50 12.55 -5.71
C ILE A 159 -2.49 13.70 -5.46
N GLN A 160 -2.48 14.73 -6.32
CA GLN A 160 -3.47 15.80 -6.26
C GLN A 160 -4.87 15.33 -6.64
N THR A 161 -5.01 14.39 -7.59
CA THR A 161 -6.30 13.74 -7.91
C THR A 161 -6.85 12.99 -6.70
N PHE A 162 -6.01 12.21 -6.01
CA PHE A 162 -6.36 11.53 -4.77
C PHE A 162 -6.86 12.54 -3.72
N LEU A 163 -6.07 13.57 -3.40
CA LEU A 163 -6.39 14.50 -2.31
C LEU A 163 -7.75 15.20 -2.51
N GLU A 164 -8.08 15.57 -3.75
CA GLU A 164 -9.37 16.22 -4.04
C GLU A 164 -10.55 15.25 -3.98
N HIS A 165 -10.41 14.02 -4.46
CA HIS A 165 -11.50 13.03 -4.44
C HIS A 165 -11.67 12.38 -3.07
N HIS A 166 -10.59 12.26 -2.30
CA HIS A 166 -10.58 11.79 -0.92
C HIS A 166 -11.12 12.88 0.03
N GLY A 167 -10.77 14.14 -0.23
CA GLY A 167 -11.10 15.27 0.64
C GLY A 167 -9.99 15.62 1.65
N GLY A 168 -8.74 15.28 1.34
CA GLY A 168 -7.57 15.48 2.20
C GLY A 168 -6.63 14.28 2.20
N SER A 169 -5.65 14.29 3.11
CA SER A 169 -4.70 13.20 3.29
C SER A 169 -5.38 11.86 3.59
N GLY A 170 -4.75 10.75 3.21
CA GLY A 170 -5.29 9.42 3.45
C GLY A 170 -4.43 8.30 2.88
N VAL A 171 -4.87 7.07 3.09
CA VAL A 171 -4.20 5.88 2.56
C VAL A 171 -4.47 5.76 1.06
N GLN A 172 -3.41 5.77 0.26
CA GLN A 172 -3.49 5.61 -1.18
C GLN A 172 -3.54 4.14 -1.57
N HIS A 173 -2.60 3.34 -1.07
CA HIS A 173 -2.58 1.92 -1.34
C HIS A 173 -1.98 1.09 -0.23
N ILE A 174 -2.35 -0.20 -0.25
CA ILE A 174 -1.87 -1.22 0.65
C ILE A 174 -1.22 -2.31 -0.21
N ALA A 175 0.06 -2.57 0.01
CA ALA A 175 0.77 -3.64 -0.66
C ALA A 175 0.71 -4.93 0.15
N VAL A 176 0.29 -6.01 -0.49
CA VAL A 176 0.11 -7.32 0.12
C VAL A 176 1.05 -8.32 -0.55
N ALA A 177 1.97 -8.87 0.23
CA ALA A 177 2.98 -9.79 -0.23
C ALA A 177 2.39 -11.18 -0.51
N SER A 178 2.85 -11.79 -1.59
CA SER A 178 2.55 -13.17 -1.97
C SER A 178 3.82 -14.00 -2.08
N SER A 179 3.73 -15.28 -1.70
CA SER A 179 4.79 -16.27 -1.95
C SER A 179 4.77 -16.80 -3.39
N ASP A 180 3.65 -16.65 -4.09
CA ASP A 180 3.47 -16.98 -5.51
C ASP A 180 2.45 -15.99 -6.12
N VAL A 181 2.95 -14.83 -6.53
CA VAL A 181 2.12 -13.75 -7.05
C VAL A 181 1.45 -14.15 -8.37
N LEU A 182 2.08 -14.99 -9.18
CA LEU A 182 1.51 -15.42 -10.46
C LEU A 182 0.27 -16.30 -10.24
N ARG A 183 0.33 -17.27 -9.32
CA ARG A 183 -0.85 -18.03 -8.89
C ARG A 183 -1.91 -17.12 -8.28
N THR A 184 -1.51 -16.23 -7.37
CA THR A 184 -2.41 -15.29 -6.70
C THR A 184 -3.21 -14.48 -7.71
N LEU A 185 -2.54 -13.95 -8.73
CA LEU A 185 -3.17 -13.15 -9.78
C LEU A 185 -4.05 -13.95 -10.72
N ARG A 186 -3.70 -15.21 -11.05
CA ARG A 186 -4.60 -16.10 -11.78
C ARG A 186 -5.91 -16.29 -11.02
N GLU A 187 -5.83 -16.53 -9.71
CA GLU A 187 -7.02 -16.68 -8.88
C GLU A 187 -7.81 -15.38 -8.79
N MET A 188 -7.17 -14.24 -8.49
CA MET A 188 -7.86 -12.95 -8.38
C MET A 188 -8.53 -12.53 -9.70
N ARG A 189 -7.83 -12.64 -10.83
CA ARG A 189 -8.36 -12.28 -12.15
C ARG A 189 -9.53 -13.16 -12.58
N ALA A 190 -9.56 -14.44 -12.16
CA ALA A 190 -10.69 -15.32 -12.42
C ALA A 190 -11.99 -14.86 -11.73
N ARG A 191 -11.92 -14.00 -10.71
CA ARG A 191 -13.09 -13.41 -10.03
C ARG A 191 -13.42 -11.99 -10.50
N SER A 192 -12.55 -11.28 -11.22
CA SER A 192 -12.75 -9.86 -11.58
C SER A 192 -14.11 -9.57 -12.21
N ALA A 193 -14.52 -10.38 -13.20
CA ALA A 193 -15.79 -10.18 -13.91
C ALA A 193 -17.05 -10.48 -13.06
N MET A 194 -16.90 -11.08 -11.88
CA MET A 194 -17.99 -11.55 -11.02
C MET A 194 -17.96 -10.88 -9.63
N GLY A 195 -17.42 -9.66 -9.54
CA GLY A 195 -17.36 -8.87 -8.32
C GLY A 195 -16.02 -8.94 -7.57
N GLY A 196 -14.98 -9.53 -8.18
CA GLY A 196 -13.60 -9.40 -7.71
C GLY A 196 -12.97 -8.06 -8.11
N PHE A 197 -11.68 -7.92 -7.85
CA PHE A 197 -10.94 -6.70 -8.18
C PHE A 197 -10.47 -6.68 -9.64
N ASP A 198 -10.56 -5.51 -10.26
CA ASP A 198 -9.93 -5.21 -11.55
C ASP A 198 -8.48 -4.77 -11.36
N PHE A 199 -7.67 -4.96 -12.39
CA PHE A 199 -6.26 -4.57 -12.41
C PHE A 199 -5.99 -3.49 -13.44
N LEU A 200 -4.91 -2.72 -13.23
CA LEU A 200 -4.39 -1.84 -14.26
C LEU A 200 -4.02 -2.62 -15.52
N PRO A 201 -4.11 -1.98 -16.71
CA PRO A 201 -3.79 -2.64 -17.97
C PRO A 201 -2.32 -3.07 -18.01
N PRO A 202 -1.99 -4.18 -18.67
CA PRO A 202 -0.60 -4.61 -18.83
C PRO A 202 0.19 -3.57 -19.66
N PRO A 203 1.49 -3.37 -19.36
CA PRO A 203 2.35 -2.53 -20.19
C PRO A 203 2.53 -3.15 -21.59
N LEU A 204 3.06 -2.36 -22.52
CA LEU A 204 3.29 -2.80 -23.89
C LEU A 204 4.25 -4.00 -23.94
N PRO A 205 4.12 -4.92 -24.92
CA PRO A 205 5.02 -6.08 -25.04
C PRO A 205 6.52 -5.76 -24.98
N LYS A 206 6.91 -4.60 -25.51
CA LYS A 206 8.30 -4.10 -25.49
C LYS A 206 8.86 -3.94 -24.06
N TYR A 207 8.03 -3.64 -23.08
CA TYR A 207 8.43 -3.58 -21.68
C TYR A 207 9.06 -4.92 -21.23
N TYR A 208 8.43 -6.04 -21.59
CA TYR A 208 8.91 -7.37 -21.23
C TYR A 208 10.17 -7.81 -21.99
N GLU A 209 10.54 -7.15 -23.09
CA GLU A 209 11.88 -7.31 -23.68
C GLU A 209 12.96 -6.70 -22.78
N GLY A 210 12.65 -5.61 -22.08
CA GLY A 210 13.50 -5.01 -21.04
C GLY A 210 13.61 -5.91 -19.81
N VAL A 211 12.49 -6.47 -19.35
CA VAL A 211 12.45 -7.42 -18.22
C VAL A 211 13.39 -8.60 -18.44
N ARG A 212 13.42 -9.17 -19.66
CA ARG A 212 14.36 -10.26 -20.01
C ARG A 212 15.82 -9.89 -19.81
N ARG A 213 16.18 -8.61 -19.98
CA ARG A 213 17.56 -8.14 -19.81
C ARG A 213 17.92 -7.95 -18.35
N ILE A 214 16.98 -7.50 -17.52
CA ILE A 214 17.26 -7.17 -16.11
C ILE A 214 17.01 -8.35 -15.17
N ALA A 215 16.11 -9.27 -15.50
CA ALA A 215 15.67 -10.34 -14.60
C ALA A 215 15.69 -11.74 -15.24
N GLY A 216 16.23 -11.90 -16.45
CA GLY A 216 16.24 -13.19 -17.17
C GLY A 216 17.12 -14.30 -16.55
N ASP A 217 18.00 -13.95 -15.62
CA ASP A 217 18.78 -14.87 -14.78
C ASP A 217 18.01 -15.36 -13.54
N VAL A 218 16.94 -14.65 -13.14
CA VAL A 218 16.10 -14.99 -11.98
C VAL A 218 14.75 -15.56 -12.41
N LEU A 219 14.15 -15.00 -13.46
CA LEU A 219 12.87 -15.41 -14.02
C LEU A 219 13.09 -16.19 -15.31
N SER A 220 12.51 -17.38 -15.38
CA SER A 220 12.47 -18.15 -16.63
C SER A 220 11.63 -17.46 -17.71
N GLU A 221 11.87 -17.78 -18.98
CA GLU A 221 11.06 -17.26 -20.10
C GLU A 221 9.56 -17.57 -19.95
N ALA A 222 9.22 -18.71 -19.35
CA ALA A 222 7.84 -19.07 -19.05
C ALA A 222 7.22 -18.12 -18.01
N GLN A 223 7.96 -17.79 -16.94
CA GLN A 223 7.51 -16.84 -15.92
C GLN A 223 7.41 -15.41 -16.47
N ILE A 224 8.35 -14.98 -17.31
CA ILE A 224 8.28 -13.65 -17.94
C ILE A 224 7.06 -13.55 -18.86
N LYS A 225 6.75 -14.63 -19.59
CA LYS A 225 5.54 -14.68 -20.41
C LYS A 225 4.27 -14.64 -19.56
N GLU A 226 4.24 -15.36 -18.43
CA GLU A 226 3.11 -15.30 -17.49
C GLU A 226 2.97 -13.90 -16.86
N CYS A 227 4.09 -13.22 -16.54
CA CYS A 227 4.09 -11.82 -16.12
C CYS A 227 3.44 -10.92 -17.18
N GLN A 228 3.75 -11.13 -18.45
CA GLN A 228 3.14 -10.39 -19.55
C GLN A 228 1.65 -10.65 -19.70
N GLU A 229 1.21 -11.90 -19.61
CA GLU A 229 -0.20 -12.28 -19.69
C GLU A 229 -1.01 -11.71 -18.51
N LEU A 230 -0.41 -11.65 -17.32
CA LEU A 230 -1.03 -11.15 -16.10
C LEU A 230 -0.82 -9.64 -15.87
N GLY A 231 0.01 -8.97 -16.68
CA GLY A 231 0.32 -7.55 -16.55
C GLY A 231 1.18 -7.19 -15.33
N VAL A 232 2.01 -8.12 -14.87
CA VAL A 232 2.93 -7.91 -13.76
C VAL A 232 4.10 -7.05 -14.21
N LEU A 233 4.43 -6.04 -13.41
CA LEU A 233 5.63 -5.22 -13.54
C LEU A 233 6.77 -5.89 -12.79
N VAL A 234 7.97 -5.83 -13.35
CA VAL A 234 9.18 -6.43 -12.80
C VAL A 234 10.27 -5.37 -12.71
N ASP A 235 10.76 -5.13 -11.50
CA ASP A 235 11.95 -4.31 -11.26
C ASP A 235 13.05 -5.15 -10.60
N ARG A 236 14.27 -4.62 -10.60
CA ARG A 236 15.41 -5.25 -9.95
C ARG A 236 16.38 -4.19 -9.44
N ASP A 237 16.87 -4.40 -8.23
CA ASP A 237 18.02 -3.68 -7.69
C ASP A 237 19.24 -4.62 -7.53
N ASP A 238 20.29 -4.13 -6.88
CA ASP A 238 21.52 -4.89 -6.65
C ASP A 238 21.33 -6.09 -5.70
N GLN A 239 20.21 -6.17 -4.97
CA GLN A 239 19.96 -7.15 -3.91
C GLN A 239 18.89 -8.18 -4.27
N GLY A 240 17.88 -7.80 -5.07
CA GLY A 240 16.73 -8.65 -5.34
C GLY A 240 15.87 -8.18 -6.52
N VAL A 241 14.88 -9.02 -6.83
CA VAL A 241 13.90 -8.81 -7.90
C VAL A 241 12.53 -8.57 -7.27
N LEU A 242 11.80 -7.61 -7.83
CA LEU A 242 10.48 -7.18 -7.38
C LEU A 242 9.45 -7.44 -8.46
N LEU A 243 8.45 -8.26 -8.17
CA LEU A 243 7.25 -8.42 -8.98
C LEU A 243 6.12 -7.64 -8.32
N GLN A 244 5.42 -6.81 -9.07
CA GLN A 244 4.33 -6.00 -8.53
C GLN A 244 3.21 -5.80 -9.55
N ILE A 245 1.99 -5.61 -9.07
CA ILE A 245 0.85 -5.20 -9.90
C ILE A 245 -0.19 -4.49 -9.03
N PHE A 246 -0.89 -3.53 -9.64
CA PHE A 246 -1.85 -2.69 -8.96
C PHE A 246 -3.28 -2.99 -9.43
N THR A 247 -4.21 -2.98 -8.49
CA THR A 247 -5.63 -2.97 -8.81
C THR A 247 -6.02 -1.61 -9.39
N LYS A 248 -7.18 -1.55 -10.05
CA LYS A 248 -7.94 -0.30 -10.12
C LYS A 248 -8.38 0.10 -8.71
N PRO A 249 -8.89 1.33 -8.51
CA PRO A 249 -9.49 1.71 -7.23
C PRO A 249 -10.53 0.67 -6.77
N VAL A 250 -10.49 0.31 -5.49
CA VAL A 250 -11.37 -0.74 -4.92
C VAL A 250 -12.79 -0.25 -4.65
N GLY A 251 -12.99 1.07 -4.68
CA GLY A 251 -14.30 1.71 -4.63
C GLY A 251 -14.50 2.67 -5.80
N ASP A 252 -15.59 3.42 -5.77
CA ASP A 252 -15.98 4.30 -6.89
C ASP A 252 -15.04 5.49 -7.09
N ARG A 253 -14.43 5.99 -6.01
CA ARG A 253 -13.52 7.14 -6.07
C ARG A 253 -12.12 6.66 -6.46
N PRO A 254 -11.35 7.45 -7.23
CA PRO A 254 -9.96 7.17 -7.57
C PRO A 254 -9.04 7.45 -6.38
N THR A 255 -9.27 6.74 -5.26
CA THR A 255 -8.54 6.90 -4.01
C THR A 255 -7.78 5.63 -3.67
N LEU A 256 -8.37 4.73 -2.87
CA LEU A 256 -7.72 3.51 -2.39
C LEU A 256 -7.62 2.47 -3.50
N PHE A 257 -6.42 1.92 -3.70
CA PHE A 257 -6.18 0.71 -4.50
C PHE A 257 -5.26 -0.25 -3.75
N LEU A 258 -5.07 -1.45 -4.28
CA LEU A 258 -4.22 -2.49 -3.69
C LEU A 258 -3.05 -2.79 -4.61
N GLU A 259 -1.93 -3.18 -4.02
CA GLU A 259 -0.77 -3.74 -4.72
C GLU A 259 -0.58 -5.19 -4.29
N MET A 260 -0.35 -6.07 -5.26
CA MET A 260 0.11 -7.43 -4.99
C MET A 260 1.58 -7.51 -5.38
N ILE A 261 2.40 -7.93 -4.42
CA ILE A 261 3.85 -7.84 -4.53
C ILE A 261 4.51 -9.18 -4.20
N GLN A 262 5.62 -9.49 -4.85
CA GLN A 262 6.50 -10.59 -4.48
C GLN A 262 7.95 -10.15 -4.62
N ARG A 263 8.73 -10.37 -3.56
CA ARG A 263 10.15 -10.05 -3.49
C ARG A 263 10.95 -11.35 -3.60
N ILE A 264 11.98 -11.36 -4.43
CA ILE A 264 12.87 -12.51 -4.65
C ILE A 264 14.31 -12.08 -4.37
N GLY A 265 14.97 -12.75 -3.42
CA GLY A 265 16.33 -12.40 -2.99
C GLY A 265 16.38 -11.95 -1.52
N CYS A 266 17.51 -11.37 -1.13
CA CYS A 266 17.79 -10.84 0.21
C CYS A 266 17.43 -11.79 1.37
N MET A 267 17.71 -13.08 1.17
CA MET A 267 17.52 -14.08 2.21
C MET A 267 18.69 -14.01 3.20
N GLU A 268 18.37 -13.75 4.45
CA GLU A 268 19.30 -13.70 5.57
C GLU A 268 18.92 -14.75 6.62
N LYS A 269 19.82 -14.97 7.57
CA LYS A 269 19.57 -15.84 8.73
C LYS A 269 19.65 -14.99 9.99
N ASP A 270 18.68 -15.14 10.86
CA ASP A 270 18.73 -14.51 12.17
C ASP A 270 19.75 -15.21 13.09
N GLU A 271 19.93 -14.70 14.31
CA GLU A 271 20.84 -15.28 15.31
C GLU A 271 20.48 -16.72 15.71
N ARG A 272 19.23 -17.15 15.43
CA ARG A 272 18.72 -18.48 15.71
C ARG A 272 18.87 -19.43 14.52
N GLY A 273 19.31 -18.92 13.36
CA GLY A 273 19.49 -19.67 12.12
C GLY A 273 18.23 -19.80 11.26
N GLU A 274 17.14 -19.12 11.62
CA GLU A 274 15.90 -19.09 10.85
C GLU A 274 16.06 -18.16 9.65
N GLU A 275 15.64 -18.62 8.47
CA GLU A 275 15.74 -17.83 7.25
C GLU A 275 14.60 -16.80 7.19
N TYR A 276 14.97 -15.54 6.96
CA TYR A 276 14.04 -14.45 6.74
C TYR A 276 14.46 -13.63 5.52
N GLN A 277 13.49 -12.93 4.92
CA GLN A 277 13.77 -12.00 3.82
C GLN A 277 13.89 -10.59 4.39
N LYS A 278 14.99 -9.90 4.08
CA LYS A 278 15.19 -8.51 4.48
C LYS A 278 14.06 -7.61 3.95
N GLY A 279 13.57 -6.70 4.78
CA GLY A 279 12.59 -5.69 4.40
C GLY A 279 13.04 -4.85 3.20
N GLY A 280 12.11 -4.50 2.32
CA GLY A 280 12.40 -3.69 1.13
C GLY A 280 13.26 -4.37 0.05
N CYS A 281 13.48 -5.69 0.11
CA CYS A 281 14.26 -6.43 -0.89
C CYS A 281 13.79 -6.20 -2.34
N GLY A 282 14.67 -5.72 -3.23
CA GLY A 282 14.29 -5.35 -4.60
C GLY A 282 13.75 -3.91 -4.73
N GLY A 283 13.86 -3.11 -3.66
CA GLY A 283 13.44 -1.71 -3.61
C GLY A 283 11.93 -1.51 -3.63
N PHE A 284 11.47 -0.33 -4.05
CA PHE A 284 10.04 -0.02 -4.19
C PHE A 284 9.62 0.08 -5.67
N GLY A 285 10.43 -0.44 -6.59
CA GLY A 285 10.10 -0.41 -8.00
C GLY A 285 10.32 0.95 -8.65
N LYS A 286 11.43 1.64 -8.35
CA LYS A 286 11.79 2.93 -8.96
C LYS A 286 11.67 2.90 -10.49
N GLY A 287 12.11 1.82 -11.13
CA GLY A 287 11.96 1.62 -12.57
C GLY A 287 10.51 1.39 -13.00
N ASN A 288 9.72 0.70 -12.16
CA ASN A 288 8.30 0.43 -12.40
C ASN A 288 7.41 1.67 -12.21
N PHE A 289 7.76 2.62 -11.34
CA PHE A 289 6.95 3.81 -11.08
C PHE A 289 6.62 4.57 -12.38
N SER A 290 7.59 4.72 -13.28
CA SER A 290 7.36 5.39 -14.57
C SER A 290 6.29 4.69 -15.43
N GLU A 291 6.29 3.36 -15.50
CA GLU A 291 5.30 2.56 -16.26
C GLU A 291 3.96 2.45 -15.51
N LEU A 292 3.98 2.43 -14.18
CA LEU A 292 2.79 2.53 -13.34
C LEU A 292 2.07 3.85 -13.58
N PHE A 293 2.76 4.98 -13.48
CA PHE A 293 2.16 6.30 -13.70
C PHE A 293 1.62 6.45 -15.10
N LYS A 294 2.35 5.97 -16.09
CA LYS A 294 1.86 5.95 -17.47
C LYS A 294 0.56 5.13 -17.60
N SER A 295 0.49 3.98 -16.96
CA SER A 295 -0.71 3.13 -16.97
C SER A 295 -1.90 3.79 -16.27
N ILE A 296 -1.66 4.50 -15.17
CA ILE A 296 -2.69 5.27 -14.45
C ILE A 296 -3.13 6.49 -15.27
N GLU A 297 -2.20 7.26 -15.84
CA GLU A 297 -2.50 8.41 -16.69
C GLU A 297 -3.33 8.01 -17.91
N ASP A 298 -2.99 6.88 -18.54
CA ASP A 298 -3.76 6.34 -19.67
C ASP A 298 -5.17 5.87 -19.24
N TYR A 299 -5.29 5.32 -18.03
CA TYR A 299 -6.59 4.99 -17.45
C TYR A 299 -7.44 6.24 -17.16
N GLU A 300 -6.86 7.28 -16.55
CA GLU A 300 -7.53 8.57 -16.30
C GLU A 300 -7.98 9.24 -17.61
N LYS A 301 -7.12 9.28 -18.65
CA LYS A 301 -7.51 9.74 -20.00
C LYS A 301 -8.75 9.01 -20.51
N SER A 302 -8.82 7.70 -20.29
CA SER A 302 -9.95 6.90 -20.73
C SER A 302 -11.25 7.25 -19.99
N LEU A 303 -11.16 7.66 -18.71
CA LEU A 303 -12.29 8.12 -17.91
C LEU A 303 -12.76 9.51 -18.34
N GLU A 304 -11.83 10.47 -18.50
CA GLU A 304 -12.14 11.83 -18.97
C GLU A 304 -12.78 11.81 -20.36
N ALA A 305 -12.28 10.95 -21.26
CA ALA A 305 -12.84 10.77 -22.60
C ALA A 305 -14.26 10.20 -22.55
N LYS A 306 -14.54 9.22 -21.67
CA LYS A 306 -15.88 8.66 -21.48
C LYS A 306 -16.86 9.68 -20.90
N GLN A 307 -16.44 10.48 -19.93
CA GLN A 307 -17.26 11.57 -19.37
C GLN A 307 -17.56 12.64 -20.42
N SER A 308 -16.56 13.05 -21.21
CA SER A 308 -16.73 14.03 -22.28
C SER A 308 -17.69 13.53 -23.38
N ALA A 309 -17.59 12.24 -23.74
CA ALA A 309 -18.50 11.62 -24.70
C ALA A 309 -19.94 11.48 -24.17
N ALA A 310 -20.12 11.21 -22.87
CA ALA A 310 -21.44 11.14 -22.25
C ALA A 310 -22.14 12.51 -22.18
N VAL A 311 -21.38 13.59 -21.99
CA VAL A 311 -21.90 14.98 -21.96
C VAL A 311 -22.22 15.51 -23.36
N GLN A 312 -21.50 15.06 -24.41
CA GLN A 312 -21.76 15.46 -25.79
C GLN A 312 -22.87 14.64 -26.48
N GLY A 313 -23.27 13.51 -25.90
CA GLY A 313 -24.33 12.63 -26.40
C GLY A 313 -25.71 12.86 -25.77
N SER A 314 -25.83 13.75 -24.78
CA SER A 314 -27.08 14.17 -24.10
C SER A 314 -27.54 15.54 -24.57
#